data_AF-A0A660ZFA0-F1
#
_entry.id   AF-A0A660ZFA0-F1
#
_cell.length_a   1.000
_cell.length_b   1.000
_cell.length_c   1.000
_cell.angle_alpha   90.00
_cell.angle_beta   90.00
_cell.angle_gamma   90.00
#
_symmetry.space_group_name_H-M   'P 1'
#
loop_
_entity.id
_entity.type
_entity.pdbx_description
1 polymer ?
#
loop_
_entity_poly.entity_id
_entity_poly.type
_entity_poly.pdbx_seq_one_letter_code
_entity_poly.pdbx_strand_id
1 'polypeptide(L)' 'MSEKKLYYYRIYDDKEKLNYLKSSLSHNEVEHWLKEYENTHQKYFNPEFIHYLHEHDPEAEIINVSDMSY' A
#
# COMPACT_ATOMS: atom_id res chain seq x y z
N MET A 1 -0.94 24.36 -9.88
CA MET A 1 -1.67 23.28 -9.19
C MET A 1 -0.85 22.02 -9.40
N SER A 2 -0.12 21.57 -8.38
CA SER A 2 0.77 20.41 -8.53
C SER A 2 -0.09 19.17 -8.66
N GLU A 3 -0.08 18.55 -9.84
CA GLU A 3 -0.68 17.25 -10.09
C GLU A 3 -0.02 16.26 -9.12
N LYS A 4 -0.72 15.88 -8.05
CA LYS A 4 -0.25 14.82 -7.16
C LYS A 4 -0.18 13.54 -7.98
N LYS A 5 1.03 13.01 -8.15
CA LYS A 5 1.23 11.74 -8.82
C LYS A 5 0.74 10.64 -7.89
N LEU A 6 -0.29 9.94 -8.33
CA LEU A 6 -0.75 8.73 -7.68
C LEU A 6 0.09 7.56 -8.17
N TYR A 7 0.59 6.80 -7.20
CA TYR A 7 1.38 5.61 -7.43
C TYR A 7 0.55 4.38 -7.07
N TYR A 8 0.77 3.31 -7.84
CA TYR A 8 0.07 2.05 -7.70
C TYR A 8 1.10 0.95 -7.48
N TYR A 9 1.02 0.30 -6.34
CA TYR A 9 1.93 -0.75 -5.90
C TYR A 9 1.17 -2.05 -5.77
N ARG A 10 1.79 -3.15 -6.19
CA ARG A 10 1.33 -4.50 -5.86
C ARG A 10 1.95 -4.90 -4.52
N ILE A 11 1.13 -5.31 -3.58
CA ILE A 11 1.59 -5.76 -2.26
C ILE A 11 1.03 -7.15 -1.97
N TYR A 12 1.82 -7.98 -1.29
CA TYR A 12 1.47 -9.36 -0.95
C TYR A 12 1.47 -9.51 0.56
N ASP A 13 0.35 -9.95 1.12
CA ASP A 13 0.29 -10.34 2.52
C ASP A 13 1.15 -11.57 2.79
N ASP A 14 1.46 -11.82 4.06
CA ASP A 14 2.05 -13.08 4.55
C ASP A 14 1.19 -14.32 4.18
N LYS A 15 -0.10 -14.10 3.89
CA LYS A 15 -1.05 -15.12 3.40
C LYS A 15 -1.08 -15.26 1.87
N GLU A 16 -0.07 -14.73 1.16
CA GLU A 16 0.04 -14.71 -0.31
C GLU A 16 -1.16 -14.02 -1.00
N LYS A 17 -1.90 -13.19 -0.28
CA LYS A 17 -3.00 -12.41 -0.86
C LYS A 17 -2.41 -11.20 -1.58
N LEU A 18 -2.64 -11.17 -2.89
CA LEU A 18 -2.33 -10.01 -3.72
C LEU A 18 -3.39 -8.92 -3.48
N ASN A 19 -2.94 -7.74 -3.08
CA ASN A 19 -3.72 -6.52 -3.11
C ASN A 19 -2.96 -5.42 -3.86
N TYR A 20 -3.68 -4.41 -4.29
CA TYR A 20 -3.08 -3.23 -4.90
C TYR A 20 -3.23 -2.05 -3.95
N LEU A 21 -2.11 -1.39 -3.65
CA LEU A 21 -2.06 -0.16 -2.90
C LEU A 21 -2.04 1.00 -3.88
N LYS A 22 -2.99 1.91 -3.75
CA LYS A 22 -2.92 3.26 -4.31
C LYS A 22 -2.38 4.16 -3.23
N SER A 23 -1.36 4.98 -3.50
CA SER A 23 -0.86 6.00 -2.57
C SER A 23 -0.33 7.20 -3.32
N SER A 24 -0.33 8.38 -2.69
CA SER A 24 0.37 9.57 -3.20
C SER A 24 1.87 9.56 -2.88
N LEU A 25 2.31 8.59 -2.06
CA LEU A 25 3.69 8.41 -1.68
C LEU A 25 4.50 7.75 -2.78
N SER A 26 5.74 8.21 -2.94
CA SER A 26 6.70 7.60 -3.85
C SER A 26 7.22 6.26 -3.31
N HIS A 27 7.89 5.49 -4.17
CA HIS A 27 8.35 4.15 -3.81
C HIS A 27 9.28 4.14 -2.59
N ASN A 28 10.16 5.15 -2.48
CA ASN A 28 11.08 5.29 -1.34
C ASN A 28 10.34 5.55 -0.02
N GLU A 29 9.26 6.34 -0.07
CA GLU A 29 8.46 6.67 1.12
C GLU A 29 7.69 5.43 1.58
N VAL A 30 7.04 4.72 0.65
CA VAL A 30 6.34 3.47 0.94
C VAL A 30 7.30 2.42 1.49
N GLU A 31 8.50 2.28 0.94
CA GLU A 31 9.52 1.34 1.44
C GLU A 31 9.99 1.71 2.86
N HIS A 32 10.14 3.01 3.15
CA HIS A 32 10.49 3.49 4.49
C HIS A 32 9.43 3.08 5.52
N TRP A 33 8.15 3.36 5.24
CA TRP A 33 7.05 2.95 6.11
C TRP A 33 6.90 1.44 6.21
N LEU A 34 7.17 0.71 5.13
CA LEU A 34 7.12 -0.75 5.12
C LEU A 34 8.18 -1.34 6.05
N LYS A 35 9.42 -0.83 6.02
CA LYS A 35 10.48 -1.24 6.95
C LYS A 35 10.17 -0.90 8.41
N GLU A 36 9.60 0.27 8.67
CA GLU A 36 9.16 0.66 10.03
C GLU A 36 8.04 -0.27 10.53
N TYR A 37 7.08 -0.58 9.65
CA TYR A 37 5.99 -1.49 9.94
C TYR A 37 6.49 -2.92 10.21
N GLU A 38 7.43 -3.43 9.41
CA GLU A 38 8.06 -4.75 9.60
C GLU A 38 8.88 -4.83 10.90
N ASN A 39 9.57 -3.76 11.30
CA ASN A 39 10.28 -3.74 12.59
C ASN A 39 9.33 -3.77 13.79
N THR A 40 8.13 -3.19 13.64
CA THR A 40 7.16 -3.06 14.73
C THR A 40 6.22 -4.27 14.79
N HIS A 41 5.88 -4.88 13.65
CA HIS A 41 4.91 -5.96 13.53
C HIS A 41 5.58 -7.25 13.05
N GLN A 42 5.43 -8.33 13.83
CA GLN A 42 5.89 -9.67 13.44
C GLN A 42 5.15 -10.27 12.22
N LYS A 43 4.02 -9.69 11.80
CA LYS A 43 3.18 -10.21 10.72
C LYS A 43 2.79 -9.09 9.76
N TYR A 44 2.95 -9.36 8.47
CA TYR A 44 2.58 -8.41 7.43
C TYR A 44 1.17 -8.71 6.90
N PHE A 45 0.24 -7.80 7.21
CA PHE A 45 -1.09 -7.78 6.62
C PHE A 45 -1.29 -6.49 5.84
N ASN A 46 -1.54 -6.60 4.53
CA ASN A 46 -1.94 -5.55 3.61
C ASN A 46 -2.96 -4.58 4.22
N PRO A 47 -4.13 -5.00 4.74
CA PRO A 47 -5.09 -4.06 5.32
C PRO A 47 -4.56 -3.31 6.54
N GLU A 48 -3.71 -3.93 7.36
CA GLU A 48 -3.11 -3.27 8.53
C GLU A 48 -2.00 -2.29 8.10
N PHE A 49 -1.14 -2.69 7.17
CA PHE A 49 -0.11 -1.83 6.59
C PHE A 49 -0.72 -0.61 5.89
N ILE A 50 -1.80 -0.81 5.12
CA ILE A 50 -2.48 0.29 4.44
C ILE A 50 -3.14 1.20 5.47
N HIS A 51 -3.76 0.65 6.51
CA HIS A 51 -4.36 1.47 7.57
C HIS A 51 -3.31 2.34 8.27
N TYR A 52 -2.15 1.75 8.58
CA TYR A 52 -1.00 2.46 9.11
C TYR A 52 -0.49 3.55 8.14
N LEU A 53 -0.37 3.22 6.86
CA LEU A 53 0.04 4.17 5.83
C LEU A 53 -1.00 5.28 5.65
N HIS A 54 -2.30 4.98 5.80
CA HIS A 54 -3.40 5.94 5.66
C HIS A 54 -3.39 7.02 6.74
N GLU A 55 -2.83 6.74 7.92
CA GLU A 55 -2.60 7.79 8.95
C GLU A 55 -1.58 8.84 8.49
N HIS A 56 -0.64 8.45 7.62
CA HIS A 56 0.41 9.32 7.08
C HIS A 56 0.08 9.88 5.68
N ASP A 57 -0.65 9.11 4.87
CA ASP A 57 -1.12 9.45 3.54
C ASP A 57 -2.61 9.12 3.39
N PRO A 58 -3.54 10.08 3.51
CA PRO A 58 -4.97 9.82 3.38
C PRO A 58 -5.41 9.37 1.98
N GLU A 59 -4.50 9.35 1.00
CA GLU A 59 -4.75 8.78 -0.33
C GLU A 59 -4.35 7.30 -0.42
N ALA A 60 -3.75 6.74 0.63
CA ALA A 60 -3.32 5.35 0.72
C ALA A 60 -4.51 4.39 0.91
N GLU A 61 -4.90 3.67 -0.13
CA GLU A 61 -6.05 2.75 -0.07
C GLU A 61 -5.77 1.42 -0.79
N ILE A 62 -6.37 0.34 -0.30
CA ILE A 62 -6.42 -0.93 -1.04
C ILE A 62 -7.44 -0.78 -2.16
N ILE A 63 -6.99 -0.92 -3.40
CA ILE A 63 -7.86 -1.02 -4.56
C ILE A 63 -8.02 -2.48 -4.97
N ASN A 64 -9.25 -2.84 -5.32
CA ASN A 64 -9.54 -4.16 -5.87
C ASN A 64 -9.49 -4.07 -7.40
N VAL A 65 -8.59 -4.83 -8.02
CA VAL A 65 -8.49 -4.90 -9.48
C VAL A 65 -9.28 -6.10 -9.96
N SER A 66 -10.39 -5.85 -10.65
CA SER A 66 -11.16 -6.91 -11.30
C SER A 66 -10.72 -7.03 -12.76
N ASP A 67 -10.28 -8.23 -13.16
CA ASP A 67 -10.03 -8.54 -14.56
C ASP A 67 -11.38 -8.69 -15.28
N MET A 68 -11.57 -7.94 -16.37
CA MET A 68 -12.67 -8.17 -17.31
C MET A 68 -12.11 -8.91 -18.52
N SER A 69 -12.30 -10.22 -18.54
CA SER A 69 -11.94 -11.07 -19.68
C SER A 69 -13.05 -11.00 -20.74
N TYR A 70 -12.68 -10.85 -22.03
CA TYR A 70 -13.59 -10.93 -23.19
C TYR A 70 -13.48 -12.29 -23.87
#